data_AF-A0A968LH13-F1
#
_entry.id   AF-A0A968LH13-F1
#
_cell.length_a   1.000
_cell.length_b   1.000
_cell.length_c   1.000
_cell.angle_alpha   90.00
_cell.angle_beta   90.00
_cell.angle_gamma   90.00
#
_symmetry.space_group_name_H-M   'P 1'
#
loop_
_entity.id
_entity.type
_entity.pdbx_description
1 polymer ?
#
loop_
_entity_poly.entity_id
_entity_poly.type
_entity_poly.pdbx_seq_one_letter_code
_entity_poly.pdbx_strand_id
1 'polypeptide(L)'
;MDRVSVVLAVRIGLEAGESVEVGVVDDEGQLIGRITADDVHDVLREEMEEDVLKLAGTTAEPDVIYSDRIFAIVGQRLPWLASTFLAGLLASWVLNQASVVFHTTVVLLTFVPVITGMSGNVGTQSAMIMIQGMATGHIDRENLRWAIGRDLAVASIMAVACALAVSIIV
;
A
#
# COMPACT_ATOMS: atom_id res chain seq x y z
N MET A 1 -9.87 25.96 1.96
CA MET A 1 -10.55 25.08 0.99
C MET A 1 -10.05 23.69 1.30
N ASP A 2 -10.92 22.79 1.72
CA ASP A 2 -10.50 21.48 2.23
C ASP A 2 -10.21 20.51 1.09
N ARG A 3 -9.18 19.65 1.26
CA ARG A 3 -8.81 18.59 0.30
C ARG A 3 -10.02 17.77 -0.16
N VAL A 4 -11.02 17.57 0.70
CA VAL A 4 -12.25 16.83 0.42
C VAL A 4 -13.08 17.46 -0.72
N SER A 5 -13.21 18.78 -0.74
CA SER A 5 -13.97 19.48 -1.78
C SER A 5 -13.30 19.38 -3.14
N VAL A 6 -11.97 19.36 -3.16
CA VAL A 6 -11.17 19.24 -4.39
C VAL A 6 -11.19 17.82 -4.92
N VAL A 7 -11.04 16.80 -4.06
CA VAL A 7 -11.15 15.38 -4.45
C VAL A 7 -12.54 15.05 -5.02
N LEU A 8 -13.60 15.64 -4.47
CA LEU A 8 -14.95 15.47 -5.01
C LEU A 8 -15.08 16.08 -6.42
N ALA A 9 -14.48 17.25 -6.64
CA ALA A 9 -14.45 17.90 -7.94
C ALA A 9 -13.59 17.13 -8.97
N VAL A 10 -12.47 16.55 -8.54
CA VAL A 10 -11.64 15.63 -9.35
C VAL A 10 -12.48 14.44 -9.82
N ARG A 11 -13.26 13.83 -8.91
CA ARG A 11 -14.12 12.68 -9.24
C ARG A 11 -15.20 13.04 -10.26
N ILE A 12 -15.87 14.17 -10.07
CA ILE A 12 -16.84 14.72 -11.03
C ILE A 12 -16.18 15.01 -12.37
N GLY A 13 -14.95 15.53 -12.35
CA GLY A 13 -14.24 15.91 -13.56
C GLY A 13 -13.72 14.73 -14.40
N LEU A 14 -13.30 13.65 -13.74
CA LEU A 14 -12.91 12.40 -14.40
C LEU A 14 -14.10 11.69 -15.05
N GLU A 15 -15.29 11.80 -14.47
CA GLU A 15 -16.54 11.25 -15.05
C GLU A 15 -17.05 12.06 -16.26
N ALA A 16 -16.77 13.37 -16.30
CA ALA A 16 -17.33 14.29 -17.29
C ALA A 16 -16.54 14.35 -18.62
N GLY A 17 -15.32 13.82 -18.69
CA GLY A 17 -14.59 13.56 -19.95
C GLY A 17 -14.07 14.78 -20.73
N GLU A 18 -14.44 16.02 -20.40
CA GLU A 18 -13.91 17.25 -21.03
C GLU A 18 -14.02 18.44 -20.05
N SER A 19 -12.98 19.30 -20.07
CA SER A 19 -12.80 20.59 -19.36
C SER A 19 -13.83 20.93 -18.28
N VAL A 20 -13.46 20.64 -17.04
CA VAL A 20 -14.35 20.78 -15.88
C VAL A 20 -14.10 22.14 -15.26
N GLU A 21 -15.05 23.06 -15.43
CA GLU A 21 -15.18 24.27 -14.62
C GLU A 21 -16.31 24.07 -13.61
N VAL A 22 -15.96 23.69 -12.38
CA VAL A 22 -16.94 23.48 -11.30
C VAL A 22 -16.95 24.71 -10.41
N GLY A 23 -18.11 25.37 -10.31
CA GLY A 23 -18.34 26.44 -9.33
C GLY A 23 -18.45 25.88 -7.93
N VAL A 24 -17.71 26.44 -6.97
CA VAL A 24 -17.81 26.11 -5.54
C VAL A 24 -18.78 27.10 -4.90
N VAL A 25 -19.83 26.58 -4.27
CA VAL A 25 -20.83 27.39 -3.56
C VAL A 25 -20.71 27.20 -2.05
N ASP A 26 -21.09 28.21 -1.28
CA ASP A 26 -21.26 28.09 0.17
C ASP A 26 -22.61 27.44 0.54
N ASP A 27 -22.85 27.26 1.84
CA ASP A 27 -24.08 26.65 2.38
C ASP A 27 -25.34 27.46 2.04
N GLU A 28 -25.19 28.74 1.66
CA GLU A 28 -26.27 29.65 1.25
C GLU A 28 -26.47 29.66 -0.28
N GLY A 29 -25.73 28.81 -1.01
CA GLY A 29 -25.78 28.69 -2.46
C GLY A 29 -25.08 29.82 -3.22
N GLN A 30 -24.30 30.66 -2.53
CA GLN A 30 -23.52 31.73 -3.17
C GLN A 30 -22.23 31.16 -3.76
N LEU A 31 -21.90 31.56 -4.99
CA LEU A 31 -20.65 31.16 -5.64
C LEU A 31 -19.45 31.82 -4.96
N ILE A 32 -18.64 31.02 -4.29
CA ILE A 32 -17.43 31.47 -3.57
C ILE A 32 -16.14 31.18 -4.33
N GLY A 33 -16.19 30.35 -5.38
CA GLY A 33 -15.00 30.04 -6.17
C GLY A 33 -15.30 29.18 -7.39
N ARG A 34 -14.23 28.82 -8.11
CA ARG A 34 -14.27 27.85 -9.21
C ARG A 34 -13.08 26.91 -9.10
N ILE A 35 -13.26 25.70 -9.60
CA ILE A 35 -12.23 24.67 -9.76
C ILE A 35 -12.09 24.44 -11.26
N THR A 36 -10.86 24.57 -11.78
CA THR A 36 -10.56 24.31 -13.19
C THR A 36 -9.89 22.95 -13.40
N ALA A 37 -9.77 22.54 -14.66
CA ALA A 37 -9.07 21.30 -15.01
C ALA A 37 -7.59 21.30 -14.58
N ASP A 38 -6.94 22.48 -14.56
CA ASP A 38 -5.56 22.61 -14.11
C ASP A 38 -5.45 22.33 -12.60
N ASP A 39 -6.38 22.85 -11.78
CA ASP A 39 -6.42 22.59 -10.33
C ASP A 39 -6.60 21.09 -10.03
N VAL A 40 -7.43 20.41 -10.83
CA VAL A 40 -7.66 18.96 -10.74
C VAL A 40 -6.39 18.17 -11.07
N HIS A 41 -5.67 18.58 -12.12
CA HIS A 41 -4.44 17.92 -12.55
C HIS A 41 -3.33 18.03 -11.50
N ASP A 42 -3.19 19.19 -10.86
CA ASP A 42 -2.17 19.40 -9.83
C ASP A 42 -2.43 18.54 -8.58
N VAL A 43 -3.68 18.48 -8.11
CA VAL A 43 -4.04 17.60 -6.97
C VAL A 43 -3.88 16.13 -7.32
N LEU A 44 -4.27 15.70 -8.53
CA LEU A 44 -4.08 14.32 -8.96
C LEU A 44 -2.58 13.93 -8.93
N ARG A 45 -1.71 14.83 -9.39
CA ARG A 45 -0.27 14.62 -9.34
C ARG A 45 0.24 14.51 -7.89
N GLU A 46 -0.18 15.41 -7.00
CA GLU A 46 0.22 15.40 -5.58
C GLU A 46 -0.20 14.09 -4.89
N GLU A 47 -1.43 13.64 -5.10
CA GLU A 47 -1.93 12.38 -4.52
C GLU A 47 -1.17 11.15 -5.06
N MET A 48 -0.85 11.12 -6.36
CA MET A 48 -0.02 10.06 -6.94
C MET A 48 1.40 10.03 -6.35
N GLU A 49 2.02 11.20 -6.14
CA GLU A 49 3.32 11.31 -5.49
C GLU A 49 3.24 10.87 -4.01
N GLU A 50 2.20 11.28 -3.29
CA GLU A 50 1.96 10.90 -1.89
C GLU A 50 1.77 9.39 -1.74
N ASP A 51 0.99 8.75 -2.61
CA ASP A 51 0.74 7.32 -2.59
C ASP A 51 2.00 6.49 -2.90
N VAL A 52 2.84 6.96 -3.83
CA VAL A 52 4.15 6.34 -4.10
C VAL A 52 5.06 6.43 -2.87
N LEU A 53 5.07 7.57 -2.17
CA LEU A 53 5.85 7.74 -0.95
C LEU A 53 5.34 6.85 0.20
N LYS A 54 4.02 6.73 0.37
CA LYS A 54 3.42 5.80 1.34
C LYS A 54 3.82 4.36 1.06
N LEU A 55 3.83 3.94 -0.20
CA LEU A 55 4.31 2.60 -0.60
C LEU A 55 5.80 2.40 -0.31
N ALA A 56 6.61 3.45 -0.35
CA ALA A 56 8.02 3.42 0.04
C ALA A 56 8.23 3.45 1.57
N GLY A 57 7.16 3.48 2.37
CA GLY A 57 7.23 3.47 3.83
C GLY A 57 7.54 4.83 4.45
N THR A 58 7.07 5.92 3.84
CA THR A 58 7.21 7.27 4.36
C THR A 58 5.94 8.08 4.10
N THR A 59 5.51 8.86 5.08
CA THR A 59 4.40 9.84 4.93
C THR A 59 4.93 11.28 4.98
N ALA A 60 6.26 11.44 4.91
CA ALA A 60 6.88 12.74 4.86
C ALA A 60 6.57 13.45 3.55
N GLU A 61 6.29 14.75 3.65
CA GLU A 61 6.21 15.64 2.49
C GLU A 61 7.53 15.58 1.69
N PRO A 62 7.48 15.71 0.35
CA PRO A 62 8.66 15.73 -0.50
C PRO A 62 9.74 16.70 0.01
N ASP A 63 9.33 17.87 0.49
CA ASP A 63 10.20 18.91 1.03
C ASP A 63 11.03 18.45 2.24
N VAL A 64 10.49 17.54 3.05
CA VAL A 64 11.23 16.97 4.20
C VAL A 64 12.18 15.87 3.72
N ILE A 65 11.75 15.03 2.78
CA ILE A 65 12.53 13.89 2.26
C ILE A 65 13.77 14.36 1.52
N TYR A 66 13.65 15.43 0.73
CA TYR A 66 14.74 15.99 -0.06
C TYR A 66 15.47 17.16 0.64
N SER A 67 15.19 17.40 1.92
CA SER A 67 15.91 18.40 2.71
C SER A 67 17.27 17.89 3.21
N ASP A 68 18.16 18.81 3.56
CA ASP A 68 19.42 18.50 4.25
C ASP A 68 19.22 18.14 5.76
N ARG A 69 17.98 18.05 6.23
CA ARG A 69 17.65 17.81 7.65
C ARG A 69 17.59 16.31 7.94
N ILE A 70 18.76 15.69 8.09
CA ILE A 70 18.92 14.25 8.35
C ILE A 70 18.00 13.75 9.48
N PHE A 71 17.93 14.46 10.61
CA PHE A 71 17.11 14.04 11.75
C PHE A 71 15.60 14.10 11.47
N ALA A 72 15.15 15.01 10.59
CA ALA A 72 13.75 15.06 10.17
C ALA A 72 13.40 13.84 9.30
N ILE A 73 14.27 13.46 8.37
CA ILE A 73 14.10 12.27 7.53
C ILE A 73 14.09 11.00 8.39
N VAL A 74 15.03 10.90 9.34
CA VAL A 74 15.09 9.75 10.27
C VAL A 74 13.80 9.67 11.09
N GLY A 75 13.31 10.79 11.63
CA GLY A 75 12.06 10.83 12.39
C GLY A 75 10.83 10.33 11.61
N GLN A 76 10.84 10.49 10.28
CA GLN A 76 9.74 10.06 9.41
C GLN A 76 9.83 8.57 9.02
N ARG A 77 11.05 8.04 8.83
CA ARG A 77 11.26 6.64 8.42
C ARG A 77 11.37 5.67 9.60
N LEU A 78 11.90 6.13 10.73
CA LEU A 78 12.16 5.28 11.88
C LEU A 78 10.90 4.59 12.45
N PRO A 79 9.72 5.24 12.52
CA PRO A 79 8.49 4.57 13.00
C PRO A 79 8.10 3.38 12.11
N TRP A 80 8.21 3.53 10.79
CA TRP A 80 7.93 2.45 9.85
C TRP A 80 8.96 1.33 9.91
N LEU A 81 10.24 1.67 10.08
CA LEU A 81 11.29 0.68 10.28
C LEU A 81 11.15 -0.03 11.64
N ALA A 82 10.75 0.69 12.69
CA ALA A 82 10.55 0.13 14.02
C ALA A 82 9.42 -0.90 14.04
N SER A 83 8.33 -0.69 13.31
CA SER A 83 7.24 -1.66 13.22
C SER A 83 7.69 -2.97 12.58
N THR A 84 8.42 -2.89 11.46
CA THR A 84 8.98 -4.07 10.77
C THR A 84 10.06 -4.77 11.59
N PHE A 85 10.88 -4.00 12.31
CA PHE A 85 11.86 -4.54 13.26
C PHE A 85 11.20 -5.32 14.40
N LEU A 86 10.15 -4.76 15.02
CA LEU A 86 9.40 -5.45 16.07
C LEU A 86 8.75 -6.74 15.56
N ALA A 87 8.19 -6.72 14.34
CA ALA A 87 7.67 -7.94 13.70
C ALA A 87 8.78 -8.98 13.49
N GLY A 88 9.98 -8.56 13.09
CA GLY A 88 11.16 -9.43 12.98
C GLY A 88 11.61 -10.04 14.31
N LEU A 89 11.57 -9.27 15.41
CA LEU A 89 11.85 -9.78 16.75
C LEU A 89 10.81 -10.82 17.19
N LEU A 90 9.53 -10.60 16.91
CA LEU A 90 8.47 -11.58 17.18
C LEU A 90 8.67 -12.86 16.37
N ALA A 91 9.03 -12.76 15.09
CA ALA A 91 9.33 -13.92 14.26
C ALA A 91 10.54 -14.70 14.80
N SER A 92 11.61 -14.00 15.22
CA SER A 92 12.79 -14.61 15.85
C SER A 92 12.43 -15.34 17.15
N TRP A 93 11.57 -14.75 17.98
CA TRP A 93 11.07 -15.39 19.20
C TRP A 93 10.29 -16.67 18.89
N VAL A 94 9.38 -16.66 17.90
CA VAL A 94 8.65 -17.86 17.46
C VAL A 94 9.60 -18.96 16.97
N LEU A 95 10.63 -18.60 16.19
CA LEU A 95 11.64 -19.56 15.72
C LEU A 95 12.44 -20.17 16.88
N ASN A 96 12.76 -19.39 17.92
CA ASN A 96 13.47 -19.88 19.10
C ASN A 96 12.67 -20.95 19.86
N GLN A 97 11.35 -20.77 19.96
CA GLN A 97 10.45 -21.77 20.56
C GLN A 97 10.43 -23.09 19.77
N ALA A 98 10.70 -23.05 18.46
CA ALA A 98 10.79 -24.23 17.59
C ALA A 98 12.20 -24.85 17.53
N SER A 99 13.15 -24.40 18.36
CA SER A 99 14.56 -24.86 18.37
C SER A 99 14.73 -26.39 18.43
N VAL A 100 13.89 -27.09 19.20
CA VAL A 100 13.92 -28.57 19.31
C VAL A 100 13.68 -29.26 17.96
N VAL A 101 12.82 -28.69 17.10
CA VAL A 101 12.54 -29.20 15.76
C VAL A 101 13.76 -29.03 14.86
N PHE A 102 14.41 -27.87 14.91
CA PHE A 102 15.60 -27.59 14.12
C PHE A 102 16.82 -28.42 14.53
N HIS A 103 16.94 -28.80 15.80
CA HIS A 103 18.00 -29.73 16.24
C HIS A 103 17.84 -31.13 15.64
N THR A 104 16.61 -31.57 15.41
CA THR A 104 16.31 -32.88 14.81
C THR A 104 16.49 -32.85 13.29
N THR A 105 16.23 -31.71 12.65
CA THR A 105 16.36 -31.56 11.20
C THR A 105 16.84 -30.15 10.84
N VAL A 106 18.17 -30.00 10.76
CA VAL A 106 18.83 -28.73 10.44
C VAL A 106 18.46 -28.23 9.03
N VAL A 107 18.13 -29.14 8.10
CA VAL A 107 17.71 -28.80 6.73
C VAL A 107 16.49 -27.88 6.71
N LEU A 108 15.61 -27.92 7.72
CA LEU A 108 14.45 -27.01 7.77
C LEU A 108 14.85 -25.52 7.82
N LEU A 109 16.04 -25.20 8.32
CA LEU A 109 16.55 -23.83 8.36
C LEU A 109 16.82 -23.27 6.96
N THR A 110 17.11 -24.12 5.96
CA THR A 110 17.35 -23.64 4.58
C THR A 110 16.07 -23.11 3.92
N PHE A 111 14.90 -23.53 4.41
CA PHE A 111 13.60 -23.06 3.92
C PHE A 111 13.14 -21.75 4.59
N VAL A 112 13.67 -21.39 5.76
CA VAL A 112 13.25 -20.18 6.50
C VAL A 112 13.40 -18.90 5.67
N PRO A 113 14.53 -18.63 4.98
CA PRO A 113 14.66 -17.44 4.14
C PRO A 113 13.69 -17.42 2.96
N VAL A 114 13.45 -18.58 2.33
CA VAL A 114 12.54 -18.70 1.18
C VAL A 114 11.11 -18.41 1.59
N ILE A 115 10.64 -19.03 2.69
CA ILE A 115 9.29 -18.81 3.22
C ILE A 115 9.10 -17.35 3.64
N THR A 116 10.09 -16.80 4.38
CA THR A 116 10.02 -15.42 4.87
C THR A 116 9.99 -14.42 3.71
N GLY A 117 10.90 -14.55 2.73
CA GLY A 117 10.96 -13.66 1.57
C GLY A 117 9.70 -13.75 0.71
N MET A 118 9.19 -14.96 0.47
CA MET A 118 7.98 -15.15 -0.33
C MET A 118 6.73 -14.59 0.35
N SER A 119 6.60 -14.77 1.67
CA SER A 119 5.47 -14.22 2.43
C SER A 119 5.40 -12.69 2.34
N GLY A 120 6.54 -12.00 2.37
CA GLY A 120 6.62 -10.55 2.20
C GLY A 120 6.25 -10.08 0.80
N ASN A 121 6.76 -10.75 -0.23
CA ASN A 121 6.50 -10.39 -1.63
C ASN A 121 5.02 -10.59 -2.00
N VAL A 122 4.46 -11.76 -1.69
CA VAL A 122 3.06 -12.08 -1.97
C VAL A 122 2.14 -11.18 -1.13
N GLY A 123 2.46 -10.95 0.14
CA GLY A 123 1.68 -10.07 1.01
C GLY A 123 1.64 -8.63 0.50
N THR A 124 2.78 -8.08 0.07
CA THR A 124 2.85 -6.72 -0.48
C THR A 124 2.09 -6.61 -1.81
N GLN A 125 2.22 -7.61 -2.68
CA GLN A 125 1.49 -7.66 -3.95
C GLN A 125 -0.03 -7.72 -3.73
N SER A 126 -0.50 -8.62 -2.86
CA SER A 126 -1.91 -8.76 -2.51
C SER A 126 -2.46 -7.47 -1.90
N ALA A 127 -1.74 -6.86 -0.96
CA ALA A 127 -2.13 -5.59 -0.36
C ALA A 127 -2.23 -4.47 -1.41
N MET A 128 -1.26 -4.36 -2.32
CA MET A 128 -1.28 -3.36 -3.39
C MET A 128 -2.47 -3.55 -4.32
N ILE A 129 -2.75 -4.77 -4.76
CA ILE A 129 -3.89 -5.08 -5.64
C ILE A 129 -5.22 -4.75 -4.94
N MET A 130 -5.35 -5.07 -3.65
CA MET A 130 -6.55 -4.75 -2.87
C MET A 130 -6.73 -3.25 -2.70
N ILE A 131 -5.67 -2.52 -2.31
CA ILE A 131 -5.71 -1.06 -2.14
C ILE A 131 -6.05 -0.38 -3.45
N GLN A 132 -5.41 -0.77 -4.56
CA GLN A 132 -5.71 -0.23 -5.88
C GLN A 132 -7.14 -0.55 -6.32
N GLY A 133 -7.61 -1.78 -6.07
CA GLY A 133 -8.98 -2.17 -6.36
C GLY A 133 -10.00 -1.31 -5.59
N MET A 134 -9.71 -0.98 -4.34
CA MET A 134 -10.53 -0.05 -3.54
C MET A 134 -10.44 1.39 -4.05
N ALA A 135 -9.24 1.88 -4.35
CA ALA A 135 -9.03 3.26 -4.83
C ALA A 135 -9.69 3.52 -6.19
N THR A 136 -9.74 2.51 -7.05
CA THR A 136 -10.35 2.60 -8.39
C THR A 136 -11.85 2.26 -8.41
N GLY A 137 -12.46 1.95 -7.27
CA GLY A 137 -13.88 1.57 -7.18
C GLY A 137 -14.22 0.19 -7.75
N HIS A 138 -13.23 -0.65 -8.06
CA HIS A 138 -13.46 -2.04 -8.44
C HIS A 138 -13.81 -2.92 -7.23
N ILE A 139 -13.35 -2.52 -6.04
CA ILE A 139 -13.60 -3.21 -4.77
C ILE A 139 -14.31 -2.24 -3.82
N ASP A 140 -15.57 -2.55 -3.52
CA ASP A 140 -16.40 -1.84 -2.56
C ASP A 140 -16.77 -2.74 -1.39
N ARG A 141 -17.40 -2.16 -0.35
CA ARG A 141 -17.78 -2.90 0.86
C ARG A 141 -18.64 -4.14 0.58
N GLU A 142 -19.45 -4.10 -0.47
CA GLU A 142 -20.36 -5.19 -0.85
C GLU A 142 -19.62 -6.38 -1.46
N ASN A 143 -18.55 -6.14 -2.23
CA ASN A 143 -17.81 -7.18 -2.96
C ASN A 143 -16.47 -7.55 -2.28
N LEU A 144 -16.08 -6.86 -1.21
CA LEU A 144 -14.83 -7.07 -0.48
C LEU A 144 -14.58 -8.54 -0.10
N ARG A 145 -15.60 -9.22 0.44
CA ARG A 145 -15.48 -10.64 0.83
C ARG A 145 -15.19 -11.55 -0.37
N TRP A 146 -15.82 -11.26 -1.50
CA TRP A 146 -15.60 -11.99 -2.74
C TRP A 146 -14.18 -11.72 -3.29
N ALA A 147 -13.75 -10.45 -3.27
CA ALA A 147 -12.41 -10.06 -3.70
C ALA A 147 -11.32 -10.78 -2.89
N ILE A 148 -11.46 -10.83 -1.55
CA ILE A 148 -10.55 -11.55 -0.66
C ILE A 148 -10.52 -13.05 -0.99
N GLY A 149 -11.69 -13.67 -1.18
CA GLY A 149 -11.76 -15.10 -1.53
C GLY A 149 -11.11 -15.40 -2.88
N ARG A 150 -11.32 -14.53 -3.88
CA ARG A 150 -10.67 -14.63 -5.19
C ARG A 150 -9.16 -14.52 -5.08
N ASP A 151 -8.66 -13.53 -4.34
CA ASP A 151 -7.22 -13.31 -4.17
C ASP A 151 -6.55 -14.47 -3.44
N LEU A 152 -7.20 -15.02 -2.40
CA LEU A 152 -6.73 -16.21 -1.70
C LEU A 152 -6.62 -17.43 -2.64
N ALA A 153 -7.57 -17.62 -3.55
CA ALA A 153 -7.52 -18.70 -4.53
C ALA A 153 -6.35 -18.53 -5.51
N VAL A 154 -6.13 -17.31 -6.01
CA VAL A 154 -5.00 -16.98 -6.89
C VAL A 154 -3.67 -17.18 -6.14
N ALA A 155 -3.55 -16.69 -4.92
CA ALA A 155 -2.38 -16.86 -4.06
C ALA A 155 -2.07 -18.34 -3.78
N SER A 156 -3.10 -19.17 -3.57
CA SER A 156 -2.93 -20.61 -3.35
C SER A 156 -2.37 -21.33 -4.58
N ILE A 157 -2.84 -20.97 -5.78
CA ILE A 157 -2.34 -21.54 -7.03
C ILE A 157 -0.87 -21.15 -7.24
N MET A 158 -0.52 -19.88 -7.01
CA MET A 158 0.86 -19.41 -7.09
C MET A 158 1.76 -20.12 -6.06
N ALA A 159 1.26 -20.32 -4.84
CA ALA A 159 2.00 -21.04 -3.80
C ALA A 159 2.31 -22.49 -4.20
N VAL A 160 1.36 -23.20 -4.81
CA VAL A 160 1.59 -24.56 -5.33
C VAL A 160 2.65 -24.56 -6.43
N ALA A 161 2.59 -23.62 -7.38
CA ALA A 161 3.58 -23.52 -8.45
C ALA A 161 5.00 -23.30 -7.89
N CYS A 162 5.15 -22.42 -6.89
CA CYS A 162 6.44 -22.18 -6.26
C CYS A 162 6.91 -23.37 -5.41
N ALA A 163 6.01 -24.06 -4.72
CA ALA A 163 6.33 -25.28 -3.97
C ALA A 163 6.88 -26.38 -4.89
N LEU A 164 6.26 -26.57 -6.06
CA LEU A 164 6.75 -27.51 -7.08
C LEU A 164 8.14 -27.13 -7.58
N ALA A 165 8.39 -25.84 -7.83
CA ALA A 165 9.70 -25.36 -8.26
C ALA A 165 10.79 -25.62 -7.21
N VAL A 166 10.49 -25.35 -5.92
CA VAL A 166 11.41 -25.64 -4.82
C VAL A 166 11.68 -27.14 -4.68
N SER A 167 10.66 -27.98 -4.83
CA SER A 167 10.78 -29.45 -4.78
C SER A 167 11.63 -30.06 -5.91
N ILE A 168 11.87 -29.32 -6.99
CA ILE A 168 12.77 -29.76 -8.07
C ILE A 168 14.23 -29.43 -7.75
N ILE A 169 14.45 -28.33 -7.01
CA ILE A 169 15.78 -27.79 -6.70
C ILE A 169 16.40 -28.50 -5.48
N VAL A 170 15.57 -28.80 -4.48
CA VAL A 170 15.97 -29.40 -3.19
C VAL A 170 15.52 -30.84 -3.12
#